data_AF-E5XS51-F1
#
_entry.id   AF-E5XS51-F1
#
_cell.length_a   1.000
_cell.length_b   1.000
_cell.length_c   1.000
_cell.angle_alpha   90.00
_cell.angle_beta   90.00
_cell.angle_gamma   90.00
#
_symmetry.space_group_name_H-M   'P 1'
#
loop_
_entity.id
_entity.type
_entity.pdbx_description
1 polymer ?
#
loop_
_entity_poly.entity_id
_entity_poly.type
_entity_poly.pdbx_seq_one_letter_code
_entity_poly.pdbx_strand_id
1 'polypeptide(L)'
;MRGGWQTEAEIIAAEPGAAFSWSMRDKAGRKQDSVWSWFLEAHPEGAKLTHHFRMGEPTEGIKGIVSGMTEAEQEQFFLDWGLKLQGDLNATVETVKRIAEAQVPDASEQQ
;
A
#
# COMPACT_ATOMS: atom_id res chain seq x y z
N MET A 1 -3.30 -1.55 24.66
CA MET A 1 -4.60 -1.90 24.05
C MET A 1 -5.00 -3.30 24.51
N ARG A 2 -6.21 -3.49 25.04
CA ARG A 2 -6.79 -4.83 25.31
C ARG A 2 -8.05 -4.95 24.44
N GLY A 3 -7.93 -5.66 23.32
CA GLY A 3 -8.98 -5.84 22.31
C GLY A 3 -8.35 -6.25 20.98
N GLY A 4 -9.01 -7.14 20.22
CA GLY A 4 -8.55 -7.56 18.90
C GLY A 4 -8.54 -6.38 17.93
N TRP A 5 -7.46 -6.22 17.17
CA TRP A 5 -7.42 -5.28 16.06
C TRP A 5 -7.84 -6.01 14.79
N GLN A 6 -8.82 -5.46 14.09
CA GLN A 6 -9.29 -5.96 12.80
C GLN A 6 -9.28 -4.81 11.80
N THR A 7 -8.89 -5.13 10.57
CA THR A 7 -9.03 -4.25 9.42
C THR A 7 -9.95 -4.89 8.39
N GLU A 8 -10.73 -4.06 7.72
CA GLU A 8 -11.55 -4.48 6.58
C GLU A 8 -11.19 -3.60 5.38
N ALA A 9 -11.20 -4.22 4.20
CA ALA A 9 -10.91 -3.54 2.95
C ALA A 9 -11.89 -3.98 1.86
N GLU A 10 -12.13 -3.09 0.91
CA GLU A 10 -12.95 -3.34 -0.27
C GLU A 10 -12.06 -3.33 -1.51
N ILE A 11 -12.14 -4.37 -2.34
CA ILE A 11 -11.50 -4.40 -3.65
C ILE A 11 -12.23 -3.40 -4.57
N ILE A 12 -11.49 -2.49 -5.18
CA ILE A 12 -12.04 -1.46 -6.07
C ILE A 12 -11.59 -1.64 -7.53
N ALA A 13 -10.52 -2.40 -7.77
CA ALA A 13 -10.10 -2.86 -9.09
C ALA A 13 -9.37 -4.20 -8.97
N ALA A 14 -9.64 -5.12 -9.89
CA ALA A 14 -8.96 -6.41 -9.99
C ALA A 14 -8.86 -6.82 -11.46
N GLU A 15 -7.76 -6.43 -12.08
CA GLU A 15 -7.43 -6.64 -13.48
C GLU A 15 -6.20 -7.56 -13.55
N PRO A 16 -6.38 -8.86 -13.86
CA PRO A 16 -5.28 -9.81 -13.91
C PRO A 16 -4.14 -9.33 -14.81
N GLY A 17 -2.93 -9.32 -14.27
CA GLY A 17 -1.73 -8.90 -15.00
C GLY A 17 -1.56 -7.38 -15.18
N ALA A 18 -2.47 -6.56 -14.66
CA ALA A 18 -2.43 -5.09 -14.84
C ALA A 18 -2.58 -4.33 -13.52
N ALA A 19 -3.66 -4.54 -12.76
CA ALA A 19 -3.95 -3.73 -11.59
C ALA A 19 -4.69 -4.51 -10.50
N PHE A 20 -4.35 -4.24 -9.24
CA PHE A 20 -5.12 -4.68 -8.09
C PHE A 20 -5.18 -3.57 -7.06
N SER A 21 -6.37 -3.05 -6.77
CA SER A 21 -6.56 -1.92 -5.88
C SER A 21 -7.63 -2.20 -4.83
N TRP A 22 -7.39 -1.72 -3.62
CA TRP A 22 -8.33 -1.81 -2.51
C TRP A 22 -8.36 -0.53 -1.70
N SER A 23 -9.44 -0.37 -0.95
CA SER A 23 -9.63 0.77 -0.06
C SER A 23 -10.01 0.28 1.33
N MET A 24 -9.43 0.89 2.34
CA MET A 24 -9.70 0.53 3.73
C MET A 24 -11.09 1.01 4.14
N ARG A 25 -11.82 0.21 4.92
CA ARG A 25 -13.05 0.64 5.59
C ARG A 25 -12.75 1.21 6.97
N ASP A 26 -13.62 2.10 7.44
CA ASP A 26 -13.62 2.54 8.84
C ASP A 26 -14.34 1.52 9.74
N LYS A 27 -14.40 1.78 11.06
CA LYS A 27 -15.09 0.90 12.01
C LYS A 27 -16.60 0.75 11.77
N ALA A 28 -17.21 1.68 11.04
CA ALA A 28 -18.61 1.60 10.64
C ALA A 28 -18.80 0.87 9.29
N GLY A 29 -17.73 0.32 8.72
CA GLY A 29 -17.75 -0.37 7.43
C GLY A 29 -17.79 0.56 6.22
N ARG A 30 -17.61 1.87 6.39
CA ARG A 30 -17.66 2.83 5.28
C ARG A 30 -16.29 2.91 4.61
N LYS A 31 -16.27 2.94 3.29
CA LYS A 31 -15.04 3.11 2.49
C LYS A 31 -14.38 4.45 2.83
N GLN A 32 -13.09 4.44 3.11
CA GLN A 32 -12.29 5.63 3.38
C GLN A 32 -11.60 6.10 2.09
N ASP A 33 -11.22 7.37 2.00
CA ASP A 33 -10.39 7.84 0.88
C ASP A 33 -8.90 7.51 1.10
N SER A 34 -8.64 6.22 1.28
CA SER A 34 -7.32 5.61 1.44
C SER A 34 -7.28 4.41 0.50
N VAL A 35 -6.60 4.59 -0.63
CA VAL A 35 -6.52 3.63 -1.73
C VAL A 35 -5.10 3.13 -1.85
N TRP A 36 -4.99 1.81 -1.84
CA TRP A 36 -3.76 1.07 -2.07
C TRP A 36 -3.88 0.36 -3.40
N SER A 37 -2.81 0.34 -4.17
CA SER A 37 -2.81 -0.19 -5.53
C SER A 37 -1.49 -0.89 -5.84
N TRP A 38 -1.61 -2.03 -6.49
CA TRP A 38 -0.54 -2.64 -7.28
C TRP A 38 -0.81 -2.37 -8.75
N PHE A 39 0.20 -1.86 -9.45
CA PHE A 39 0.20 -1.79 -10.91
C PHE A 39 1.34 -2.64 -11.46
N LEU A 40 1.04 -3.42 -12.50
CA LEU A 40 1.99 -4.27 -13.17
C LEU A 40 2.04 -3.89 -14.65
N GLU A 41 3.24 -3.58 -15.12
CA GLU A 41 3.50 -3.28 -16.53
C GLU A 41 4.50 -4.31 -17.06
N ALA A 42 4.19 -4.95 -18.18
CA ALA A 42 5.13 -5.84 -18.86
C ALA A 42 6.33 -5.02 -19.38
N HIS A 43 7.54 -5.56 -19.22
CA HIS A 43 8.78 -4.97 -19.71
C HIS A 43 9.57 -6.04 -20.47
N PRO A 44 10.38 -5.71 -21.51
CA PRO A 44 11.11 -6.71 -22.28
C PRO A 44 11.98 -7.67 -21.43
N GLU A 45 12.48 -7.20 -20.29
CA GLU A 45 13.34 -7.95 -19.38
C GLU A 45 12.62 -8.45 -18.12
N GLY A 46 11.29 -8.39 -18.08
CA GLY A 46 10.49 -8.84 -16.93
C GLY A 46 9.22 -8.02 -16.75
N ALA A 47 9.02 -7.47 -15.56
CA ALA A 47 7.88 -6.62 -15.27
C ALA A 47 8.27 -5.48 -14.33
N LYS A 48 7.57 -4.36 -14.48
CA LYS A 48 7.64 -3.22 -13.55
C LYS A 48 6.44 -3.31 -12.62
N LEU A 49 6.71 -3.53 -11.34
CA LEU A 49 5.70 -3.50 -10.27
C LEU A 49 5.74 -2.15 -9.57
N THR A 50 4.59 -1.50 -9.44
CA THR A 50 4.44 -0.26 -8.67
C THR A 50 3.51 -0.52 -7.48
N HIS A 51 4.00 -0.26 -6.26
CA HIS A 51 3.14 -0.13 -5.08
C HIS A 51 2.77 1.33 -4.91
N HIS A 52 1.49 1.64 -5.06
CA HIS A 52 0.98 3.00 -5.01
C HIS A 52 0.00 3.17 -3.86
N PHE A 53 0.13 4.28 -3.15
CA PHE A 53 -0.78 4.69 -2.09
C PHE A 53 -1.27 6.10 -2.36
N ARG A 54 -2.59 6.29 -2.27
CA ARG A 54 -3.22 7.61 -2.28
C ARG A 54 -4.13 7.74 -1.07
N MET A 55 -4.01 8.86 -0.38
CA MET A 55 -4.98 9.28 0.63
C MET A 55 -5.48 10.67 0.27
N GLY A 56 -6.77 10.81 -0.01
CA GLY A 56 -7.36 12.11 -0.27
C GLY A 56 -7.71 12.83 1.03
N GLU A 57 -8.41 12.12 1.93
CA GLU A 57 -8.79 12.62 3.25
C GLU A 57 -8.16 11.76 4.34
N PRO A 58 -7.75 12.35 5.49
CA PRO A 58 -7.23 11.59 6.61
C PRO A 58 -8.19 10.47 7.05
N THR A 59 -7.65 9.25 7.19
CA THR A 59 -8.41 8.09 7.69
C THR A 59 -8.85 8.29 9.13
N GLU A 60 -9.83 7.52 9.62
CA GLU A 60 -10.27 7.51 11.01
C GLU A 60 -9.08 7.38 11.99
N GLY A 61 -8.14 6.48 11.66
CA GLY A 61 -6.93 6.29 12.45
C GLY A 61 -6.05 7.54 12.49
N ILE A 62 -5.82 8.18 11.35
CA ILE A 62 -5.00 9.40 11.29
C ILE A 62 -5.70 10.56 11.98
N LYS A 63 -7.01 10.75 11.77
CA LYS A 63 -7.82 11.76 12.47
C LYS A 63 -7.69 11.64 13.98
N GLY A 64 -7.65 10.42 14.50
CA GLY A 64 -7.44 10.15 15.92
C GLY A 64 -6.03 10.51 16.42
N ILE A 65 -5.01 10.42 15.57
CA ILE A 65 -3.63 10.81 15.93
C ILE A 65 -3.50 12.33 15.96
N VAL A 66 -4.07 13.02 14.97
CA VAL A 66 -3.92 14.47 14.81
C VAL A 66 -4.90 15.32 15.63
N SER A 67 -5.89 14.72 16.30
CA SER A 67 -6.99 15.46 16.93
C SER A 67 -6.58 16.45 18.03
N GLY A 68 -5.38 16.31 18.58
CA GLY A 68 -4.82 17.22 19.59
C GLY A 68 -3.71 18.13 19.08
N MET A 69 -3.39 18.07 17.79
CA MET A 69 -2.28 18.80 17.18
C MET A 69 -2.75 20.14 16.63
N THR A 70 -1.89 21.16 16.77
CA THR A 70 -1.98 22.41 16.02
C THR A 70 -1.77 22.18 14.52
N GLU A 71 -2.16 23.15 13.69
CA GLU A 71 -2.01 23.04 12.22
C GLU A 71 -0.56 22.77 11.79
N ALA A 72 0.42 23.46 12.40
CA ALA A 72 1.83 23.25 12.11
C ALA A 72 2.32 21.84 12.51
N GLU A 73 1.82 21.30 13.63
CA GLU A 73 2.13 19.93 14.06
C GLU A 73 1.50 18.90 13.13
N GLN A 74 0.30 19.16 12.61
CA GLN A 74 -0.35 18.30 11.62
C GLN A 74 0.40 18.28 10.30
N GLU A 75 0.83 19.45 9.81
CA GLU A 75 1.64 19.55 8.60
C GLU A 75 2.93 18.74 8.72
N GLN A 76 3.67 18.93 9.82
CA GLN A 76 4.88 18.15 10.08
C GLN A 76 4.60 16.65 10.20
N PHE A 77 3.50 16.27 10.86
CA PHE A 77 3.08 14.88 10.96
C PHE A 77 2.85 14.25 9.59
N PHE A 78 2.16 14.94 8.66
CA PHE A 78 1.91 14.40 7.32
C PHE A 78 3.18 14.25 6.49
N LEU A 79 4.13 15.18 6.63
CA LEU A 79 5.45 15.07 5.99
C LEU A 79 6.23 13.85 6.49
N ASP A 80 6.35 13.71 7.81
CA ASP A 80 7.10 12.62 8.44
C ASP A 80 6.45 11.26 8.16
N TRP A 81 5.12 11.22 8.25
CA TRP A 81 4.34 10.02 7.96
C TRP A 81 4.46 9.64 6.47
N GLY A 82 4.43 10.61 5.56
CA GLY A 82 4.61 10.38 4.13
C GLY A 82 6.00 9.80 3.80
N LEU A 83 7.05 10.37 4.39
CA LEU A 83 8.43 9.86 4.23
C LEU A 83 8.57 8.43 4.76
N LYS A 84 8.01 8.16 5.93
CA LYS A 84 7.99 6.80 6.49
C LYS A 84 7.25 5.84 5.55
N LEU A 85 6.06 6.22 5.11
CA LEU A 85 5.23 5.38 4.26
C LEU A 85 5.93 5.06 2.94
N GLN A 86 6.60 6.04 2.32
CA GLN A 86 7.41 5.81 1.13
C GLN A 86 8.50 4.76 1.37
N GLY A 87 9.19 4.83 2.52
CA GLY A 87 10.16 3.81 2.92
C GLY A 87 9.55 2.42 3.05
N ASP A 88 8.40 2.31 3.70
CA ASP A 88 7.68 1.04 3.90
C ASP A 88 7.20 0.44 2.56
N LEU A 89 6.70 1.29 1.64
CA LEU A 89 6.30 0.88 0.29
C LEU A 89 7.48 0.32 -0.51
N ASN A 90 8.62 1.02 -0.49
CA ASN A 90 9.84 0.59 -1.19
C ASN A 90 10.37 -0.75 -0.65
N ALA A 91 10.44 -0.90 0.68
CA ALA A 91 10.87 -2.15 1.30
C ALA A 91 9.95 -3.34 0.94
N THR A 92 8.64 -3.06 0.79
CA THR A 92 7.66 -4.05 0.35
C THR A 92 7.91 -4.48 -1.09
N VAL A 93 8.09 -3.54 -2.02
CA VAL A 93 8.39 -3.84 -3.43
C VAL A 93 9.66 -4.67 -3.57
N GLU A 94 10.73 -4.29 -2.87
CA GLU A 94 12.01 -5.02 -2.87
C GLU A 94 11.85 -6.47 -2.36
N THR A 95 11.00 -6.67 -1.34
CA THR A 95 10.72 -8.00 -0.82
C THR A 95 9.93 -8.84 -1.83
N VAL A 96 8.91 -8.26 -2.47
CA VAL A 96 8.14 -8.95 -3.52
C VAL A 96 9.04 -9.32 -4.69
N LYS A 97 9.89 -8.40 -5.15
CA LYS A 97 10.88 -8.65 -6.21
C LYS A 97 11.75 -9.86 -5.88
N ARG A 98 12.38 -9.86 -4.71
CA ARG A 98 13.28 -10.95 -4.27
C ARG A 98 12.58 -12.31 -4.23
N ILE A 99 11.35 -12.35 -3.74
CA ILE A 99 10.56 -13.59 -3.68
C ILE A 99 10.18 -14.04 -5.10
N ALA A 100 9.70 -13.13 -5.95
CA ALA A 100 9.31 -13.47 -7.32
C ALA A 100 10.49 -14.00 -8.14
N GLU A 101 11.66 -13.36 -8.04
CA GLU A 101 12.87 -13.76 -8.77
C GLU A 101 13.47 -15.07 -8.26
N ALA A 102 13.36 -15.36 -6.96
CA ALA A 102 13.82 -16.63 -6.41
C ALA A 102 12.96 -17.83 -6.85
N GLN A 103 11.73 -17.59 -7.32
CA GLN A 103 10.80 -18.62 -7.77
C GLN A 103 10.84 -18.88 -9.27
N VAL A 104 11.67 -18.13 -10.02
CA VAL A 104 11.93 -18.42 -11.44
C VAL A 104 13.11 -19.39 -11.51
N PRO A 105 12.89 -20.70 -11.77
CA PRO A 105 14.01 -21.60 -12.04
C PRO A 105 14.74 -21.13 -13.31
N ASP A 106 16.05 -21.31 -13.30
CA ASP A 106 16.92 -21.00 -14.43
C ASP A 106 16.42 -21.77 -15.67
N ALA A 107 16.13 -21.05 -16.76
CA ALA A 107 15.62 -21.63 -18.00
C ALA A 107 16.63 -22.58 -18.69
N SER A 108 17.85 -22.72 -18.14
CA SER A 108 18.90 -23.60 -18.63
C SER A 108 18.83 -25.06 -18.15
N GLU A 109 17.90 -25.44 -17.25
CA GLU A 109 17.78 -26.83 -16.75
C GLU A 109 16.74 -27.70 -17.49
N GLN A 110 16.14 -27.25 -18.60
CA GLN A 110 15.16 -28.04 -19.38
C GLN A 110 15.67 -28.58 -20.73
N GLN A 111 16.94 -29.02 -20.81
CA GLN A 111 17.47 -29.66 -22.01
C GLN A 111 17.93 -31.10 -21.77
#